data_AF-A0A0C9LTR2-F1
#
_entry.id   AF-A0A0C9LTR2-F1
#
_cell.length_a   1.000
_cell.length_b   1.000
_cell.length_c   1.000
_cell.angle_alpha   90.00
_cell.angle_beta   90.00
_cell.angle_gamma   90.00
#
_symmetry.space_group_name_H-M   'P 1'
#
loop_
_entity.id
_entity.type
_entity.pdbx_description
1 polymer ?
#
loop_
_entity_poly.entity_id
_entity_poly.type
_entity_poly.pdbx_seq_one_letter_code
_entity_poly.pdbx_strand_id
1 'polypeptide(L)'
;MKCCLWSRDLAFNASLTPNTSKSNSHEGRMHYSSISFRRTLFKQEMEEDAFLPSENDRLKAQIKEMRTRLATATLRDKQLKKELIEEDLSYMTVSTLVDLIQDPTRVADYEFDTMGREVFAKMMSTLEACCLREAISYHRLAGRTLFKFKGDRSCVRLETFYDKTYKESYYIFYEKNQTYHASAIKSMRQSLIEHHTIPNFIHLSSIEKTHLPGDFDTFIRIVHDQLQAYVTKREILKEVAQLKKTHAITIKYQSESIHKTEIEVVNAQNQTMLVDMSFEDKSSAYPTTVVIRDNQDQTTDAGEHLSKIAAQFKQRPMIDVLMELSETELEQGTQYDHMELD
;
A
#
# COMPACT_ATOMS: atom_id res chain seq x y z
N MET A 1 9.71 6.33 22.53
CA MET A 1 9.16 5.02 22.99
C MET A 1 9.59 3.96 21.98
N LYS A 2 10.37 2.97 22.42
CA LYS A 2 10.80 1.83 21.59
C LYS A 2 9.67 0.80 21.61
N CYS A 3 9.04 0.53 20.46
CA CYS A 3 8.10 -0.58 20.34
C CYS A 3 8.86 -1.86 19.97
N CYS A 4 8.73 -2.84 20.84
CA CYS A 4 9.28 -4.18 20.71
C CYS A 4 8.69 -4.92 19.50
N LEU A 5 9.58 -5.57 18.75
CA LEU A 5 9.24 -6.63 17.80
C LEU A 5 8.67 -7.84 18.56
N TRP A 6 7.56 -8.37 18.07
CA TRP A 6 7.18 -9.76 18.28
C TRP A 6 7.27 -10.47 16.94
N SER A 7 8.34 -11.26 16.79
CA SER A 7 8.49 -12.27 15.75
C SER A 7 7.56 -13.44 16.05
N ARG A 8 6.87 -13.94 15.02
CA ARG A 8 6.21 -15.24 15.07
C ARG A 8 6.65 -16.06 13.87
N ASP A 9 7.09 -17.27 14.19
CA ASP A 9 7.66 -18.29 13.32
C ASP A 9 6.73 -18.69 12.18
N LEU A 10 7.30 -18.81 10.99
CA LEU A 10 6.83 -19.73 9.95
C LEU A 10 8.07 -20.27 9.22
N ALA A 11 8.51 -21.43 9.70
CA ALA A 11 9.48 -22.28 9.03
C ALA A 11 8.86 -22.87 7.76
N PHE A 12 9.49 -22.64 6.60
CA PHE A 12 9.20 -23.38 5.39
C PHE A 12 10.50 -24.05 4.90
N ASN A 13 10.53 -25.37 5.07
CA ASN A 13 11.56 -26.25 4.52
C ASN A 13 11.45 -26.30 3.00
N ALA A 14 12.54 -26.05 2.30
CA ALA A 14 12.72 -26.50 0.92
C ALA A 14 14.18 -26.92 0.72
N SER A 15 14.43 -28.22 0.89
CA SER A 15 15.63 -28.93 0.46
C SER A 15 15.57 -29.15 -1.04
N LEU A 16 16.58 -28.70 -1.79
CA LEU A 16 16.83 -29.18 -3.15
C LEU A 16 18.29 -29.62 -3.27
N THR A 17 18.44 -30.92 -3.53
CA THR A 17 19.67 -31.64 -3.83
C THR A 17 20.11 -31.38 -5.28
N PRO A 18 21.42 -31.42 -5.60
CA PRO A 18 21.87 -31.38 -6.98
C PRO A 18 21.95 -32.79 -7.57
N ASN A 19 21.35 -32.97 -8.75
CA ASN A 19 21.52 -34.18 -9.56
C ASN A 19 22.77 -34.04 -10.44
N THR A 20 23.76 -34.89 -10.18
CA THR A 20 24.84 -35.22 -11.10
C THR A 20 24.37 -36.29 -12.09
N SER A 21 24.59 -36.09 -13.39
CA SER A 21 24.57 -37.18 -14.38
C SER A 21 25.79 -37.13 -15.28
N LYS A 22 26.38 -38.32 -15.46
CA LYS A 22 27.52 -38.68 -16.30
C LYS A 22 27.02 -39.19 -17.66
N SER A 23 27.84 -39.06 -18.70
CA SER A 23 28.02 -40.04 -19.81
C SER A 23 29.21 -39.55 -20.67
N ASN A 24 30.36 -40.25 -20.79
CA ASN A 24 30.68 -41.43 -21.66
C ASN A 24 30.17 -41.25 -23.11
N SER A 25 30.83 -41.58 -24.22
CA SER A 25 32.05 -42.32 -24.63
C SER A 25 32.06 -42.23 -26.18
N HIS A 26 33.17 -42.22 -26.93
CA HIS A 26 33.73 -43.32 -27.74
C HIS A 26 34.54 -42.66 -28.90
N GLU A 27 35.81 -43.00 -29.11
CA GLU A 27 36.36 -44.02 -30.01
C GLU A 27 36.11 -43.81 -31.53
N GLY A 28 37.20 -43.71 -32.29
CA GLY A 28 37.22 -43.77 -33.75
C GLY A 28 38.66 -43.80 -34.28
N ARG A 29 39.08 -44.99 -34.74
CA ARG A 29 40.45 -45.37 -35.12
C ARG A 29 40.49 -45.66 -36.63
N MET A 30 41.67 -45.43 -37.25
CA MET A 30 42.19 -46.04 -38.50
C MET A 30 41.56 -45.58 -39.85
N HIS A 31 42.15 -45.69 -41.07
CA HIS A 31 43.27 -46.47 -41.65
C HIS A 31 43.74 -45.80 -42.99
N TYR A 32 45.05 -45.83 -43.26
CA TYR A 32 45.83 -46.08 -44.52
C TYR A 32 45.25 -45.97 -45.96
N SER A 33 46.05 -45.40 -46.88
CA SER A 33 46.59 -45.98 -48.16
C SER A 33 47.39 -44.88 -48.89
N SER A 34 48.66 -44.99 -49.31
CA SER A 34 49.39 -45.86 -50.26
C SER A 34 48.91 -45.81 -51.71
N ILE A 35 49.88 -45.63 -52.64
CA ILE A 35 49.96 -45.85 -54.12
C ILE A 35 50.79 -44.67 -54.69
N SER A 36 51.92 -44.74 -55.41
CA SER A 36 52.67 -45.72 -56.23
C SER A 36 52.80 -45.23 -57.70
N PHE A 37 54.06 -45.22 -58.20
CA PHE A 37 54.53 -45.39 -59.59
C PHE A 37 54.36 -44.26 -60.66
N ARG A 38 55.48 -43.81 -61.26
CA ARG A 38 55.93 -44.26 -62.60
C ARG A 38 57.31 -43.69 -63.02
N ARG A 39 57.87 -44.41 -63.99
CA ARG A 39 59.27 -44.57 -64.44
C ARG A 39 59.38 -44.10 -65.90
N THR A 40 60.51 -43.52 -66.31
CA THR A 40 61.04 -43.40 -67.70
C THR A 40 62.39 -42.65 -67.56
N LEU A 41 63.60 -43.18 -67.75
CA LEU A 41 64.27 -43.95 -68.81
C LEU A 41 64.31 -43.20 -70.16
N PHE A 42 65.49 -42.67 -70.55
CA PHE A 42 66.08 -42.75 -71.91
C PHE A 42 67.50 -42.10 -72.02
N LYS A 43 68.45 -42.91 -72.55
CA LYS A 43 69.68 -42.65 -73.39
C LYS A 43 70.62 -41.47 -73.07
N GLN A 44 71.92 -41.64 -72.81
CA GLN A 44 73.07 -42.16 -73.63
C GLN A 44 73.25 -41.35 -74.93
N GLU A 45 74.25 -40.46 -75.03
CA GLU A 45 75.60 -40.56 -75.64
C GLU A 45 76.12 -39.08 -75.66
N MET A 46 77.36 -38.66 -75.76
CA MET A 46 78.63 -39.19 -76.26
C MET A 46 79.76 -38.23 -75.79
N GLU A 47 81.01 -38.67 -75.91
CA GLU A 47 82.26 -37.95 -75.66
C GLU A 47 82.36 -36.60 -76.38
N GLU A 48 82.96 -35.60 -75.71
CA GLU A 48 83.76 -34.58 -76.40
C GLU A 48 84.80 -33.97 -75.44
N ASP A 49 86.02 -33.91 -75.95
CA ASP A 49 87.26 -33.44 -75.35
C ASP A 49 87.26 -31.97 -74.94
N ALA A 50 88.21 -31.66 -74.07
CA ALA A 50 88.90 -30.37 -73.95
C ALA A 50 88.10 -29.15 -73.44
N PHE A 51 88.57 -28.69 -72.28
CA PHE A 51 88.91 -27.30 -71.89
C PHE A 51 88.51 -27.10 -70.42
N LEU A 52 89.52 -26.83 -69.57
CA LEU A 52 89.28 -26.40 -68.19
C LEU A 52 88.31 -25.20 -68.23
N PRO A 53 87.20 -25.22 -67.45
CA PRO A 53 86.26 -24.12 -67.44
C PRO A 53 87.02 -22.84 -67.10
N SER A 54 86.97 -21.86 -68.00
CA SER A 54 87.54 -20.55 -67.72
C SER A 54 86.84 -19.98 -66.47
N GLU A 55 87.50 -19.10 -65.72
CA GLU A 55 86.86 -18.47 -64.54
C GLU A 55 85.49 -17.86 -64.87
N ASN A 56 85.31 -17.42 -66.11
CA ASN A 56 84.07 -16.85 -66.62
C ASN A 56 82.93 -17.89 -66.72
N ASP A 57 83.24 -19.15 -67.04
CA ASP A 57 82.24 -20.23 -67.11
C ASP A 57 81.83 -20.73 -65.72
N ARG A 58 82.77 -20.73 -64.76
CA ARG A 58 82.46 -20.96 -63.34
C ARG A 58 81.55 -19.87 -62.77
N LEU A 59 81.83 -18.62 -63.10
CA LEU A 59 80.97 -17.47 -62.74
C LEU A 59 79.58 -17.60 -63.35
N LYS A 60 79.45 -17.96 -64.64
CA LYS A 60 78.14 -18.18 -65.28
C LYS A 60 77.37 -19.34 -64.66
N ALA A 61 78.04 -20.45 -64.32
CA ALA A 61 77.43 -21.58 -63.63
C ALA A 61 76.94 -21.17 -62.23
N GLN A 62 77.74 -20.40 -61.49
CA GLN A 62 77.37 -19.90 -60.17
C GLN A 62 76.24 -18.87 -60.23
N ILE A 63 76.22 -17.98 -61.22
CA ILE A 63 75.10 -17.05 -61.48
C ILE A 63 73.83 -17.83 -61.83
N LYS A 64 73.94 -18.88 -62.65
CA LYS A 64 72.81 -19.75 -63.00
C LYS A 64 72.27 -20.48 -61.77
N GLU A 65 73.16 -20.99 -60.91
CA GLU A 65 72.79 -21.63 -59.65
C GLU A 65 72.14 -20.65 -58.67
N MET A 66 72.68 -19.44 -58.53
CA MET A 66 72.06 -18.42 -57.69
C MET A 66 70.69 -18.01 -58.21
N ARG A 67 70.51 -17.92 -59.54
CA ARG A 67 69.21 -17.64 -60.16
C ARG A 67 68.21 -18.76 -59.93
N THR A 68 68.61 -20.04 -60.01
CA THR A 68 67.70 -21.16 -59.71
C THR A 68 67.36 -21.20 -58.23
N ARG A 69 68.31 -20.95 -57.32
CA ARG A 69 68.03 -20.83 -55.88
C ARG A 69 67.08 -19.68 -55.58
N LEU A 70 67.27 -18.52 -56.21
CA LEU A 70 66.36 -17.38 -56.09
C LEU A 70 64.96 -17.74 -56.59
N ALA A 71 64.83 -18.38 -57.75
CA ALA A 71 63.55 -18.81 -58.30
C ALA A 71 62.82 -19.77 -57.35
N THR A 72 63.52 -20.77 -56.82
CA THR A 72 62.95 -21.72 -55.83
C THR A 72 62.54 -21.04 -54.53
N ALA A 73 63.33 -20.09 -54.04
CA ALA A 73 63.00 -19.31 -52.85
C ALA A 73 61.76 -18.43 -53.07
N THR A 74 61.65 -17.77 -54.23
CA THR A 74 60.46 -16.97 -54.56
C THR A 74 59.20 -17.80 -54.72
N LEU A 75 59.32 -19.05 -55.20
CA LEU A 75 58.18 -19.96 -55.32
C LEU A 75 57.70 -20.44 -53.94
N ARG A 76 58.63 -20.79 -53.04
CA ARG A 76 58.29 -21.09 -51.64
C ARG A 76 57.66 -19.90 -50.92
N ASP A 77 58.18 -18.69 -51.11
CA ASP A 77 57.59 -17.49 -50.50
C ASP A 77 56.15 -17.26 -50.96
N LYS A 78 55.87 -17.47 -52.25
CA LYS A 78 54.49 -17.42 -52.77
C LYS A 78 53.58 -18.51 -52.19
N GLN A 79 54.12 -19.71 -51.98
CA GLN A 79 53.35 -20.82 -51.42
C GLN A 79 53.03 -20.58 -49.93
N LEU A 80 54.01 -20.16 -49.14
CA LEU A 80 53.80 -19.80 -47.73
C LEU A 80 52.80 -18.65 -47.56
N LYS A 81 52.85 -17.65 -48.44
CA LYS A 81 51.83 -16.58 -48.45
C LYS A 81 50.42 -17.10 -48.72
N LYS A 82 50.27 -18.12 -49.58
CA LYS A 82 48.97 -18.75 -49.85
C LYS A 82 48.47 -19.53 -48.63
N GLU A 83 49.36 -20.30 -47.99
CA GLU A 83 49.02 -21.06 -46.77
C GLU A 83 48.63 -20.13 -45.62
N LEU A 84 49.35 -19.01 -45.44
CA LEU A 84 49.02 -18.01 -44.43
C LEU A 84 47.62 -17.41 -44.64
N ILE A 85 47.28 -17.06 -45.89
CA ILE A 85 45.96 -16.50 -46.22
C ILE A 85 44.85 -17.55 -46.00
N GLU A 86 45.11 -18.82 -46.30
CA GLU A 86 44.15 -19.90 -46.06
C GLU A 86 43.91 -20.13 -44.56
N GLU A 87 44.96 -20.06 -43.74
CA GLU A 87 44.86 -20.16 -42.28
C GLU A 87 44.13 -18.95 -41.69
N ASP A 88 44.42 -17.73 -42.16
CA ASP A 88 43.73 -16.50 -41.73
C ASP A 88 42.23 -16.54 -42.10
N LEU A 89 41.90 -17.01 -43.32
CA LEU A 89 40.51 -17.20 -43.73
C LEU A 89 39.79 -18.27 -42.91
N SER A 90 40.48 -19.37 -42.59
CA SER A 90 39.97 -20.42 -41.70
C SER A 90 39.71 -19.88 -40.29
N TYR A 91 40.65 -19.12 -39.74
CA TYR A 91 40.52 -18.51 -38.42
C TYR A 91 39.37 -17.50 -38.37
N MET A 92 39.26 -16.63 -39.38
CA MET A 92 38.15 -15.68 -39.49
C MET A 92 36.79 -16.37 -39.60
N THR A 93 36.68 -17.42 -40.42
CA THR A 93 35.42 -18.15 -40.58
C THR A 93 35.03 -18.89 -39.30
N VAL A 94 35.98 -19.52 -38.59
CA VAL A 94 35.70 -20.15 -37.29
C VAL A 94 35.33 -19.13 -36.22
N SER A 95 36.02 -17.99 -36.14
CA SER A 95 35.70 -16.93 -35.17
C SER A 95 34.31 -16.35 -35.42
N THR A 96 33.96 -16.04 -36.68
CA THR A 96 32.63 -15.54 -37.02
C THR A 96 31.52 -16.58 -36.76
N LEU A 97 31.78 -17.87 -36.95
CA LEU A 97 30.85 -18.94 -36.59
C LEU A 97 30.65 -19.06 -35.06
N VAL A 98 31.72 -18.92 -34.28
CA VAL A 98 31.65 -18.93 -32.81
C VAL A 98 30.90 -17.71 -32.28
N ASP A 99 31.08 -16.54 -32.89
CA ASP A 99 30.35 -15.32 -32.52
C ASP A 99 28.86 -15.35 -32.94
N LEU A 100 28.52 -16.06 -34.03
CA LEU A 100 27.13 -16.27 -34.46
C LEU A 100 26.39 -17.34 -33.64
N ILE A 101 27.11 -18.31 -33.07
CA ILE A 101 26.56 -19.25 -32.09
C ILE A 101 26.64 -18.58 -30.71
N GLN A 102 25.91 -17.49 -30.53
CA GLN A 102 25.58 -17.04 -29.18
C GLN A 102 24.74 -18.13 -28.55
N ASP A 103 25.31 -18.81 -27.55
CA ASP A 103 24.63 -19.82 -26.77
C ASP A 103 23.30 -19.22 -26.24
N PRO A 104 22.14 -19.67 -26.75
CA PRO A 104 20.85 -19.06 -26.41
C PRO A 104 20.57 -19.16 -24.90
N THR A 105 21.25 -20.08 -24.22
CA THR A 105 21.23 -20.22 -22.76
C THR A 105 21.84 -19.01 -22.04
N ARG A 106 22.92 -18.42 -22.57
CA ARG A 106 23.59 -17.25 -21.96
C ARG A 106 22.83 -15.94 -22.14
N VAL A 107 22.17 -15.75 -23.29
CA VAL A 107 21.33 -14.58 -23.53
C VAL A 107 20.05 -14.66 -22.69
N ALA A 108 19.45 -15.87 -22.62
CA ALA A 108 18.33 -16.14 -21.73
C ALA A 108 18.69 -15.88 -20.25
N ASP A 109 19.84 -16.35 -19.76
CA ASP A 109 20.25 -16.13 -18.36
C ASP A 109 20.36 -14.63 -18.00
N TYR A 110 20.84 -13.79 -18.91
CA TYR A 110 20.94 -12.34 -18.68
C TYR A 110 19.57 -11.63 -18.73
N GLU A 111 18.69 -12.03 -19.65
CA GLU A 111 17.32 -11.51 -19.74
C GLU A 111 16.47 -11.97 -18.55
N PHE A 112 16.63 -13.21 -18.08
CA PHE A 112 15.97 -13.71 -16.87
C PHE A 112 16.52 -13.05 -15.60
N ASP A 113 17.81 -12.72 -15.53
CA ASP A 113 18.41 -11.99 -14.40
C ASP A 113 17.96 -10.52 -14.36
N THR A 114 17.86 -9.86 -15.52
CA THR A 114 17.33 -8.48 -15.60
C THR A 114 15.84 -8.43 -15.30
N MET A 115 15.03 -9.32 -15.88
CA MET A 115 13.60 -9.45 -15.56
C MET A 115 13.39 -9.83 -14.09
N GLY A 116 14.21 -10.72 -13.53
CA GLY A 116 14.18 -11.11 -12.12
C GLY A 116 14.47 -9.94 -11.18
N ARG A 117 15.47 -9.10 -11.52
CA ARG A 117 15.76 -7.86 -10.81
C ARG A 117 14.60 -6.86 -10.86
N GLU A 118 13.98 -6.67 -12.01
CA GLU A 118 12.83 -5.77 -12.16
C GLU A 118 11.61 -6.25 -11.37
N VAL A 119 11.30 -7.56 -11.44
CA VAL A 119 10.22 -8.17 -10.66
C VAL A 119 10.48 -8.02 -9.16
N PHE A 120 11.71 -8.27 -8.70
CA PHE A 120 12.08 -8.09 -7.30
C PHE A 120 11.99 -6.63 -6.85
N ALA A 121 12.47 -5.67 -7.67
CA ALA A 121 12.36 -4.25 -7.38
C ALA A 121 10.90 -3.79 -7.29
N LYS A 122 10.04 -4.27 -8.20
CA LYS A 122 8.60 -3.99 -8.17
C LYS A 122 7.92 -4.61 -6.96
N MET A 123 8.30 -5.83 -6.59
CA MET A 123 7.81 -6.51 -5.39
C MET A 123 8.20 -5.72 -4.13
N MET A 124 9.45 -5.28 -4.03
CA MET A 124 9.94 -4.47 -2.91
C MET A 124 9.23 -3.12 -2.83
N SER A 125 9.07 -2.41 -3.94
CA SER A 125 8.32 -1.15 -3.98
C SER A 125 6.85 -1.34 -3.58
N THR A 126 6.25 -2.47 -3.97
CA THR A 126 4.87 -2.81 -3.56
C THR A 126 4.80 -3.09 -2.06
N LEU A 127 5.77 -3.80 -1.50
CA LEU A 127 5.86 -4.04 -0.06
C LEU A 127 6.03 -2.74 0.72
N GLU A 128 6.92 -1.85 0.30
CA GLU A 128 7.10 -0.53 0.91
C GLU A 128 5.80 0.29 0.87
N ALA A 129 5.10 0.29 -0.27
CA ALA A 129 3.81 0.96 -0.39
C ALA A 129 2.75 0.36 0.52
N CYS A 130 2.72 -0.97 0.68
CA CYS A 130 1.83 -1.66 1.61
C CYS A 130 2.14 -1.29 3.07
N CYS A 131 3.41 -1.34 3.48
CA CYS A 131 3.83 -0.96 4.84
C CYS A 131 3.49 0.51 5.15
N LEU A 132 3.70 1.41 4.19
CA LEU A 132 3.33 2.82 4.34
C LEU A 132 1.82 2.99 4.50
N ARG A 133 1.03 2.29 3.68
CA ARG A 133 -0.44 2.30 3.76
C ARG A 133 -0.94 1.78 5.11
N GLU A 134 -0.33 0.71 5.62
CA GLU A 134 -0.65 0.17 6.94
C GLU A 134 -0.32 1.17 8.04
N ALA A 135 0.88 1.76 8.02
CA ALA A 135 1.28 2.79 8.99
C ALA A 135 0.32 3.99 8.99
N ILE A 136 -0.06 4.49 7.80
CA ILE A 136 -1.08 5.56 7.66
C ILE A 136 -2.42 5.10 8.24
N SER A 137 -2.82 3.86 7.98
CA SER A 137 -4.07 3.31 8.48
C SER A 137 -4.07 3.26 10.01
N TYR A 138 -2.99 2.78 10.63
CA TYR A 138 -2.84 2.78 12.10
C TYR A 138 -2.88 4.19 12.70
N HIS A 139 -2.22 5.16 12.07
CA HIS A 139 -2.29 6.55 12.53
C HIS A 139 -3.70 7.13 12.45
N ARG A 140 -4.46 6.76 11.41
CA ARG A 140 -5.86 7.16 11.25
C ARG A 140 -6.78 6.55 12.30
N LEU A 141 -6.44 5.37 12.85
CA LEU A 141 -7.25 4.76 13.90
C LEU A 141 -7.40 5.64 15.14
N ALA A 142 -6.46 6.56 15.39
CA ALA A 142 -6.54 7.55 16.48
C ALA A 142 -7.66 8.60 16.30
N GLY A 143 -8.36 8.61 15.16
CA GLY A 143 -9.48 9.50 14.86
C GLY A 143 -9.09 10.93 14.50
N ARG A 144 -7.80 11.29 14.63
CA ARG A 144 -7.29 12.64 14.37
C ARG A 144 -5.98 12.54 13.61
N THR A 145 -5.91 13.13 12.43
CA THR A 145 -4.70 13.13 11.61
C THR A 145 -4.42 14.52 11.06
N LEU A 146 -3.14 14.90 11.10
CA LEU A 146 -2.65 16.14 10.55
C LEU A 146 -1.79 15.83 9.31
N PHE A 147 -2.08 16.48 8.20
CA PHE A 147 -1.27 16.37 6.99
C PHE A 147 -1.11 17.72 6.30
N LYS A 148 0.00 17.87 5.57
CA LYS A 148 0.26 19.07 4.78
C LYS A 148 -0.60 19.05 3.52
N PHE A 149 -1.26 20.15 3.23
CA PHE A 149 -2.07 20.34 2.05
C PHE A 149 -1.50 21.50 1.25
N LYS A 150 -1.02 21.25 0.03
CA LYS A 150 -0.52 22.25 -0.96
C LYS A 150 0.04 23.56 -0.36
N GLY A 151 1.37 23.67 -0.29
CA GLY A 151 2.07 24.85 0.23
C GLY A 151 2.18 24.84 1.75
N ASP A 152 1.93 25.98 2.39
CA ASP A 152 2.03 26.16 3.85
C ASP A 152 0.72 25.83 4.60
N ARG A 153 -0.29 25.33 3.89
CA ARG A 153 -1.58 24.97 4.50
C ARG A 153 -1.48 23.60 5.16
N SER A 154 -2.09 23.51 6.32
CA SER A 154 -2.21 22.28 7.07
C SER A 154 -3.68 21.89 7.12
N CYS A 155 -3.95 20.59 6.96
CA CYS A 155 -5.30 20.05 7.03
C CYS A 155 -5.37 19.05 8.17
N VAL A 156 -6.37 19.24 9.04
CA VAL A 156 -6.73 18.25 10.05
C VAL A 156 -7.90 17.46 9.52
N ARG A 157 -7.76 16.14 9.54
CA ARG A 157 -8.85 15.19 9.32
C ARG A 157 -9.29 14.60 10.65
N LEU A 158 -10.58 14.71 10.92
CA LEU A 158 -11.26 14.22 12.11
C LEU A 158 -12.20 13.09 11.69
N GLU A 159 -11.92 11.88 12.14
CA GLU A 159 -12.73 10.70 11.85
C GLU A 159 -13.60 10.39 13.06
N THR A 160 -14.87 10.09 12.79
CA THR A 160 -15.84 9.68 13.82
C THR A 160 -16.04 8.17 13.76
N PHE A 161 -16.28 7.56 14.91
CA PHE A 161 -16.36 6.12 15.04
C PHE A 161 -17.58 5.72 15.85
N TYR A 162 -18.38 4.78 15.36
CA TYR A 162 -19.56 4.31 16.07
C TYR A 162 -19.84 2.86 15.68
N ASP A 163 -20.18 2.04 16.68
CA ASP A 163 -20.42 0.59 16.54
C ASP A 163 -19.40 -0.12 15.63
N LYS A 164 -18.15 -0.15 16.07
CA LYS A 164 -17.03 -0.83 15.40
C LYS A 164 -16.72 -0.34 13.98
N THR A 165 -17.33 0.76 13.54
CA THR A 165 -17.26 1.23 12.16
C THR A 165 -16.94 2.72 12.10
N TYR A 166 -16.02 3.10 11.20
CA TYR A 166 -15.78 4.51 10.89
C TYR A 166 -16.96 5.10 10.13
N LYS A 167 -17.40 6.27 10.58
CA LYS A 167 -18.45 7.05 9.93
C LYS A 167 -17.80 8.12 9.05
N GLU A 168 -18.42 9.29 8.96
CA GLU A 168 -17.92 10.36 8.10
C GLU A 168 -16.63 11.02 8.66
N SER A 169 -15.84 11.56 7.74
CA SER A 169 -14.63 12.32 8.04
C SER A 169 -14.89 13.81 7.85
N TYR A 170 -14.40 14.60 8.80
CA TYR A 170 -14.48 16.05 8.77
C TYR A 170 -13.09 16.65 8.58
N TYR A 171 -13.04 17.81 7.92
CA TYR A 171 -11.79 18.47 7.56
C TYR A 171 -11.76 19.91 8.06
N ILE A 172 -10.60 20.32 8.57
CA ILE A 172 -10.31 21.70 8.96
C ILE A 172 -9.01 22.11 8.27
N PHE A 173 -9.08 23.14 7.44
CA PHE A 173 -7.92 23.74 6.76
C PHE A 173 -7.47 24.98 7.54
N TYR A 174 -6.20 25.01 7.93
CA TYR A 174 -5.63 26.13 8.67
C TYR A 174 -4.24 26.51 8.14
N GLU A 175 -3.90 27.79 8.28
CA GLU A 175 -2.62 28.34 7.83
C GLU A 175 -1.75 28.69 9.04
N LYS A 176 -0.62 27.99 9.18
CA LYS A 176 0.26 28.11 10.36
C LYS A 176 1.03 29.44 10.39
N ASN A 177 1.27 30.05 9.24
CA ASN A 177 2.15 31.21 9.05
C ASN A 177 1.39 32.41 8.47
N GLN A 178 0.36 32.92 9.15
CA GLN A 178 -0.27 34.21 8.77
C GLN A 178 0.65 35.44 8.96
N THR A 179 1.96 35.25 9.17
CA THR A 179 2.95 36.32 9.28
C THR A 179 3.13 37.12 7.98
N TYR A 180 2.80 36.56 6.82
CA TYR A 180 3.03 37.22 5.52
C TYR A 180 1.94 38.22 5.09
N HIS A 181 0.73 38.17 5.66
CA HIS A 181 -0.35 39.14 5.36
C HIS A 181 -0.59 40.17 6.47
N ALA A 182 0.11 40.05 7.60
CA ALA A 182 0.02 40.94 8.76
C ALA A 182 0.52 42.38 8.51
N SER A 183 1.18 42.67 7.38
CA SER A 183 1.67 44.01 7.05
C SER A 183 0.64 44.89 6.33
N ALA A 184 -0.44 44.33 5.76
CA ALA A 184 -1.42 45.11 4.99
C ALA A 184 -2.81 45.25 5.67
N ILE A 185 -3.20 44.36 6.60
CA ILE A 185 -4.53 44.41 7.23
C ILE A 185 -4.42 44.13 8.74
N LYS A 186 -3.85 45.07 9.50
CA LYS A 186 -3.76 45.00 10.97
C LYS A 186 -5.10 45.17 11.71
N SER A 187 -6.21 45.44 11.01
CA SER A 187 -7.50 45.80 11.63
C SER A 187 -8.58 44.71 11.61
N MET A 188 -8.37 43.59 10.90
CA MET A 188 -9.28 42.45 10.94
C MET A 188 -8.50 41.24 11.42
N ARG A 189 -8.81 40.73 12.63
CA ARG A 189 -8.35 39.40 13.08
C ARG A 189 -8.91 38.37 12.10
N GLN A 190 -8.13 38.03 11.08
CA GLN A 190 -8.48 36.98 10.14
C GLN A 190 -8.45 35.65 10.92
N SER A 191 -9.51 34.85 10.81
CA SER A 191 -9.54 33.51 11.41
C SER A 191 -8.35 32.71 10.87
N LEU A 192 -7.71 31.92 11.74
CA LEU A 192 -6.67 30.95 11.37
C LEU A 192 -7.25 29.78 10.58
N ILE A 193 -8.57 29.57 10.67
CA ILE A 193 -9.31 28.55 9.94
C ILE A 193 -9.80 29.16 8.61
N GLU A 194 -9.31 28.62 7.50
CA GLU A 194 -9.67 29.08 6.16
C GLU A 194 -10.99 28.44 5.70
N HIS A 195 -11.06 27.11 5.79
CA HIS A 195 -12.20 26.30 5.34
C HIS A 195 -12.41 25.11 6.25
N HIS A 196 -13.66 24.65 6.39
CA HIS A 196 -13.97 23.45 7.15
C HIS A 196 -15.25 22.77 6.65
N THR A 197 -15.40 21.48 6.96
CA THR A 197 -16.64 20.72 6.72
C THR A 197 -17.45 20.49 8.00
N ILE A 198 -17.04 21.10 9.11
CA ILE A 198 -17.70 20.99 10.42
C ILE A 198 -19.12 21.59 10.37
N PRO A 199 -20.14 20.91 10.93
CA PRO A 199 -21.50 21.44 10.96
C PRO A 199 -21.63 22.78 11.69
N ASN A 200 -22.51 23.65 11.20
CA ASN A 200 -22.62 25.06 11.65
C ASN A 200 -23.01 25.24 13.13
N PHE A 201 -23.65 24.25 13.75
CA PHE A 201 -24.02 24.29 15.17
C PHE A 201 -22.81 24.08 16.12
N ILE A 202 -21.67 23.62 15.59
CA ILE A 202 -20.38 23.61 16.29
C ILE A 202 -19.70 24.95 16.00
N HIS A 203 -19.72 25.85 16.97
CA HIS A 203 -19.22 27.21 16.81
C HIS A 203 -17.68 27.25 16.84
N LEU A 204 -17.04 26.94 15.72
CA LEU A 204 -15.58 26.95 15.63
C LEU A 204 -14.97 28.29 16.03
N SER A 205 -15.61 29.41 15.68
CA SER A 205 -15.09 30.75 15.99
C SER A 205 -14.99 31.02 17.50
N SER A 206 -15.85 30.43 18.34
CA SER A 206 -15.73 30.58 19.79
C SER A 206 -14.61 29.72 20.36
N ILE A 207 -14.45 28.50 19.84
CA ILE A 207 -13.41 27.55 20.28
C ILE A 207 -12.03 28.07 19.85
N GLU A 208 -11.93 28.55 18.61
CA GLU A 208 -10.74 29.18 18.04
C GLU A 208 -10.27 30.37 18.88
N LYS A 209 -11.17 31.33 19.18
CA LYS A 209 -10.81 32.53 19.97
C LYS A 209 -10.27 32.19 21.36
N THR A 210 -10.68 31.05 21.91
CA THR A 210 -10.34 30.63 23.27
C THR A 210 -9.00 29.89 23.30
N HIS A 211 -8.74 29.03 22.32
CA HIS A 211 -7.61 28.11 22.36
C HIS A 211 -6.49 28.47 21.38
N LEU A 212 -6.79 29.12 20.24
CA LEU A 212 -5.78 29.47 19.25
C LEU A 212 -5.24 30.90 19.43
N PRO A 213 -3.94 31.13 19.16
CA PRO A 213 -2.94 30.19 18.66
C PRO A 213 -2.24 29.34 19.75
N GLY A 214 -2.61 29.48 21.02
CA GLY A 214 -1.84 28.94 22.15
C GLY A 214 -1.84 27.41 22.27
N ASP A 215 -3.00 26.78 22.14
CA ASP A 215 -3.21 25.35 22.38
C ASP A 215 -4.03 24.71 21.24
N PHE A 216 -3.30 24.33 20.18
CA PHE A 216 -3.90 23.68 19.01
C PHE A 216 -4.42 22.28 19.32
N ASP A 217 -3.76 21.52 20.18
CA ASP A 217 -4.15 20.15 20.51
C ASP A 217 -5.48 20.14 21.29
N THR A 218 -5.66 21.06 22.24
CA THR A 218 -6.94 21.22 22.94
C THR A 218 -8.04 21.70 22.00
N PHE A 219 -7.75 22.64 21.09
CA PHE A 219 -8.70 23.05 20.06
C PHE A 219 -9.22 21.86 19.26
N ILE A 220 -8.30 21.03 18.72
CA ILE A 220 -8.67 19.86 17.92
C ILE A 220 -9.40 18.82 18.75
N ARG A 221 -8.99 18.58 20.00
CA ARG A 221 -9.67 17.65 20.90
C ARG A 221 -11.13 18.07 21.14
N ILE A 222 -11.38 19.33 21.51
CA ILE A 222 -12.74 19.80 21.80
C ILE A 222 -13.64 19.67 20.56
N VAL A 223 -13.14 20.07 19.39
CA VAL A 223 -13.92 19.95 18.14
C VAL A 223 -14.20 18.49 17.79
N HIS A 224 -13.20 17.61 17.96
CA HIS A 224 -13.36 16.18 17.71
C HIS A 224 -14.36 15.54 18.67
N ASP A 225 -14.31 15.86 19.96
CA ASP A 225 -15.25 15.36 20.97
C ASP A 225 -16.69 15.78 20.64
N GLN A 226 -16.91 17.04 20.25
CA GLN A 226 -18.23 17.53 19.86
C GLN A 226 -18.77 16.84 18.59
N LEU A 227 -17.92 16.62 17.59
CA LEU A 227 -18.28 15.86 16.39
C LEU A 227 -18.61 14.40 16.72
N GLN A 228 -17.77 13.76 17.53
CA GLN A 228 -17.93 12.37 17.92
C GLN A 228 -19.24 12.16 18.69
N ALA A 229 -19.56 13.07 19.62
CA ALA A 229 -20.83 13.06 20.34
C ALA A 229 -22.02 13.27 19.41
N TYR A 230 -21.95 14.24 18.49
CA TYR A 230 -23.02 14.46 17.50
C TYR A 230 -23.28 13.23 16.63
N VAL A 231 -22.23 12.64 16.06
CA VAL A 231 -22.36 11.44 15.21
C VAL A 231 -22.91 10.28 16.02
N THR A 232 -22.43 10.07 17.26
CA THR A 232 -22.93 9.03 18.15
C THR A 232 -24.44 9.18 18.40
N LYS A 233 -24.91 10.39 18.77
CA LYS A 233 -26.34 10.67 18.97
C LYS A 233 -27.15 10.39 17.70
N ARG A 234 -26.64 10.82 16.54
CA ARG A 234 -27.31 10.61 15.25
C ARG A 234 -27.46 9.14 14.91
N GLU A 235 -26.43 8.33 15.13
CA GLU A 235 -26.49 6.89 14.84
C GLU A 235 -27.40 6.16 15.84
N ILE A 236 -27.36 6.50 17.13
CA ILE A 236 -28.31 5.99 18.14
C ILE A 236 -29.75 6.30 17.73
N LEU A 237 -30.06 7.52 17.31
CA LEU A 237 -31.42 7.88 16.89
C LEU A 237 -31.85 7.17 15.59
N LYS A 238 -30.92 6.83 14.69
CA LYS A 238 -31.22 5.97 13.54
C LYS A 238 -31.61 4.56 13.98
N GLU A 239 -30.96 4.02 15.01
CA GLU A 239 -31.33 2.72 15.58
C GLU A 239 -32.69 2.79 16.29
N VAL A 240 -32.95 3.85 17.07
CA VAL A 240 -34.27 4.06 17.68
C VAL A 240 -35.38 4.18 16.63
N ALA A 241 -35.12 4.84 15.50
CA ALA A 241 -36.06 4.89 14.40
C ALA A 241 -36.37 3.51 13.79
N GLN A 242 -35.44 2.55 13.90
CA GLN A 242 -35.67 1.16 13.48
C GLN A 242 -36.51 0.37 14.48
N LEU A 243 -36.47 0.71 15.78
CA LEU A 243 -37.28 0.06 16.81
C LEU A 243 -38.77 0.20 16.58
N LYS A 244 -39.22 1.24 15.86
CA LYS A 244 -40.62 1.42 15.44
C LYS A 244 -41.22 0.18 14.74
N LYS A 245 -40.38 -0.66 14.13
CA LYS A 245 -40.82 -1.87 13.42
C LYS A 245 -41.20 -3.03 14.36
N THR A 246 -40.63 -3.05 15.56
CA THR A 246 -40.77 -4.15 16.53
C THR A 246 -41.47 -3.70 17.81
N HIS A 247 -41.34 -2.42 18.16
CA HIS A 247 -41.90 -1.81 19.37
C HIS A 247 -42.67 -0.54 19.00
N ALA A 248 -43.62 -0.16 19.85
CA ALA A 248 -44.39 1.06 19.68
C ALA A 248 -43.60 2.29 20.19
N ILE A 249 -42.42 2.50 19.60
CA ILE A 249 -41.49 3.61 19.88
C ILE A 249 -41.41 4.49 18.63
N THR A 250 -41.66 5.79 18.77
CA THR A 250 -41.64 6.74 17.65
C THR A 250 -40.97 8.06 18.04
N ILE A 251 -40.00 8.50 17.24
CA ILE A 251 -39.41 9.84 17.38
C ILE A 251 -40.42 10.88 16.86
N LYS A 252 -40.88 11.77 17.76
CA LYS A 252 -41.85 12.83 17.43
C LYS A 252 -41.14 14.08 16.91
N TYR A 253 -40.03 14.43 17.54
CA TYR A 253 -39.26 15.60 17.21
C TYR A 253 -37.77 15.33 17.37
N GLN A 254 -36.98 15.85 16.44
CA GLN A 254 -35.53 15.87 16.51
C GLN A 254 -35.04 17.18 15.90
N SER A 255 -34.26 17.92 16.67
CA SER A 255 -33.56 19.10 16.17
C SER A 255 -32.40 18.73 15.25
N GLU A 256 -32.04 19.61 14.30
CA GLU A 256 -30.95 19.37 13.34
C GLU A 256 -29.59 19.11 14.04
N SER A 257 -29.29 19.86 15.10
CA SER A 257 -28.09 19.69 15.92
C SER A 257 -28.22 18.58 16.98
N ILE A 258 -29.39 17.95 17.10
CA ILE A 258 -29.69 16.91 18.09
C ILE A 258 -29.47 17.43 19.53
N HIS A 259 -29.71 18.72 19.76
CA HIS A 259 -29.68 19.32 21.09
C HIS A 259 -30.95 18.99 21.87
N LYS A 260 -32.05 18.73 21.17
CA LYS A 260 -33.35 18.33 21.72
C LYS A 260 -33.97 17.23 20.86
N THR A 261 -34.53 16.23 21.54
CA THR A 261 -35.25 15.10 20.94
C THR A 261 -36.46 14.75 21.81
N GLU A 262 -37.57 14.42 21.17
CA GLU A 262 -38.80 13.96 21.83
C GLU A 262 -39.20 12.60 21.25
N ILE A 263 -39.38 11.61 22.12
CA ILE A 263 -39.67 10.23 21.74
C ILE A 263 -40.93 9.78 22.46
N GLU A 264 -41.89 9.28 21.69
CA GLU A 264 -43.09 8.63 22.22
C GLU A 264 -42.84 7.13 22.36
N VAL A 265 -43.17 6.58 23.52
CA VAL A 265 -43.08 5.16 23.84
C VAL A 265 -44.44 4.71 24.34
N VAL A 266 -44.97 3.64 23.76
CA VAL A 266 -46.14 2.96 24.30
C VAL A 266 -45.67 1.72 25.05
N ASN A 267 -46.00 1.63 26.34
CA ASN A 267 -45.59 0.50 27.18
C ASN A 267 -46.47 -0.75 26.95
N ALA A 268 -46.15 -1.84 27.65
CA ALA A 268 -46.90 -3.09 27.62
C ALA A 268 -48.39 -2.95 28.01
N GLN A 269 -48.72 -1.94 28.83
CA GLN A 269 -50.08 -1.62 29.26
C GLN A 269 -50.81 -0.67 28.30
N ASN A 270 -50.22 -0.41 27.12
CA ASN A 270 -50.76 0.50 26.10
C ASN A 270 -50.88 1.97 26.56
N GLN A 271 -50.11 2.35 27.59
CA GLN A 271 -49.97 3.71 28.08
C GLN A 271 -48.90 4.44 27.29
N THR A 272 -49.23 5.67 26.87
CA THR A 272 -48.34 6.48 26.03
C THR A 272 -47.52 7.44 26.89
N MET A 273 -46.21 7.28 26.83
CA MET A 273 -45.23 8.10 27.53
C MET A 273 -44.44 8.95 26.53
N LEU A 274 -44.19 10.20 26.88
CA LEU A 274 -43.37 11.13 26.13
C LEU A 274 -42.04 11.36 26.86
N VAL A 275 -40.95 11.00 26.20
CA VAL A 275 -39.58 11.18 26.67
C VAL A 275 -38.97 12.40 26.00
N ASP A 276 -38.87 13.50 26.73
CA ASP A 276 -38.22 14.74 26.30
C ASP A 276 -36.76 14.73 26.78
N MET A 277 -35.81 14.86 25.84
CA MET A 277 -34.38 14.86 26.13
C MET A 277 -33.70 16.13 25.64
N SER A 278 -32.80 16.69 26.46
CA SER A 278 -31.88 17.77 26.06
C SER A 278 -30.42 17.37 26.21
N PHE A 279 -29.60 17.81 25.27
CA PHE A 279 -28.15 17.56 25.18
C PHE A 279 -27.42 18.91 25.20
N GLU A 280 -27.35 19.52 26.38
CA GLU A 280 -26.66 20.80 26.56
C GLU A 280 -25.14 20.63 26.49
N ASP A 281 -24.64 19.50 27.00
CA ASP A 281 -23.25 19.10 26.79
C ASP A 281 -23.04 18.62 25.34
N LYS A 282 -22.35 19.44 24.57
CA LYS A 282 -22.03 19.16 23.17
C LYS A 282 -21.02 18.02 23.02
N SER A 283 -20.22 17.72 24.04
CA SER A 283 -19.16 16.71 24.01
C SER A 283 -19.60 15.34 24.57
N SER A 284 -20.77 15.27 25.20
CA SER A 284 -21.34 14.01 25.68
C SER A 284 -22.35 13.44 24.69
N ALA A 285 -22.32 12.12 24.50
CA ALA A 285 -23.36 11.38 23.77
C ALA A 285 -24.64 11.16 24.60
N TYR A 286 -24.56 11.35 25.91
CA TYR A 286 -25.67 11.15 26.84
C TYR A 286 -26.46 12.45 27.06
N PRO A 287 -27.79 12.36 27.27
CA PRO A 287 -28.60 13.53 27.56
C PRO A 287 -28.24 14.15 28.91
N THR A 288 -28.26 15.48 28.96
CA THR A 288 -28.06 16.27 30.18
C THR A 288 -29.34 16.27 31.01
N THR A 289 -30.48 16.46 30.36
CA THR A 289 -31.80 16.42 30.99
C THR A 289 -32.71 15.45 30.27
N VAL A 290 -33.53 14.74 31.05
CA VAL A 290 -34.53 13.79 30.57
C VAL A 290 -35.77 13.99 31.41
N VAL A 291 -36.91 14.19 30.76
CA VAL A 291 -38.22 14.33 31.39
C VAL A 291 -39.13 13.31 30.73
N ILE A 292 -39.68 12.40 31.52
CA ILE A 292 -40.68 11.44 31.06
C ILE A 292 -42.03 11.94 31.55
N ARG A 293 -42.94 12.22 30.61
CA ARG A 293 -44.32 12.58 30.90
C ARG A 293 -45.21 11.42 30.53
N ASP A 294 -46.05 11.00 31.47
CA ASP A 294 -47.15 10.13 31.17
C ASP A 294 -48.41 10.96 30.86
N ASN A 295 -49.17 10.54 29.86
CA ASN A 295 -50.41 11.21 29.46
C ASN A 295 -51.61 10.80 30.32
N GLN A 296 -51.53 9.72 31.12
CA GLN A 296 -52.70 9.16 31.81
C GLN A 296 -52.73 9.36 33.34
N ASP A 297 -51.60 9.50 34.04
CA ASP A 297 -51.60 9.61 35.51
C ASP A 297 -50.76 10.78 36.08
N GLN A 298 -51.37 11.53 37.01
CA GLN A 298 -50.70 12.49 37.92
C GLN A 298 -50.53 11.89 39.33
N THR A 299 -50.50 10.57 39.47
CA THR A 299 -50.31 9.93 40.77
C THR A 299 -48.85 10.06 41.22
N THR A 300 -48.65 10.35 42.52
CA THR A 300 -47.33 10.68 43.09
C THR A 300 -46.32 9.53 43.05
N ASP A 301 -46.77 8.27 43.08
CA ASP A 301 -45.88 7.09 43.13
C ASP A 301 -45.26 6.75 41.76
N ALA A 302 -46.01 6.94 40.66
CA ALA A 302 -45.49 6.76 39.31
C ALA A 302 -44.33 7.74 39.01
N GLY A 303 -44.37 8.93 39.63
CA GLY A 303 -43.33 9.95 39.50
C GLY A 303 -41.94 9.51 39.97
N GLU A 304 -41.85 8.73 41.05
CA GLU A 304 -40.56 8.25 41.55
C GLU A 304 -39.91 7.20 40.63
N HIS A 305 -40.72 6.27 40.10
CA HIS A 305 -40.23 5.25 39.19
C HIS A 305 -39.74 5.85 37.86
N LEU A 306 -40.53 6.75 37.28
CA LEU A 306 -40.16 7.45 36.05
C LEU A 306 -38.90 8.32 36.23
N SER A 307 -38.74 8.95 37.40
CA SER A 307 -37.52 9.69 37.74
C SER A 307 -36.28 8.78 37.78
N LYS A 308 -36.41 7.57 38.34
CA LYS A 308 -35.34 6.56 38.33
C LYS A 308 -34.97 6.16 36.90
N ILE A 309 -35.96 5.85 36.05
CA ILE A 309 -35.71 5.52 34.63
C ILE A 309 -35.06 6.71 33.90
N ALA A 310 -35.54 7.94 34.11
CA ALA A 310 -34.98 9.14 33.51
C ALA A 310 -33.49 9.33 33.88
N ALA A 311 -33.08 8.96 35.09
CA ALA A 311 -31.67 8.99 35.50
C ALA A 311 -30.82 7.95 34.75
N GLN A 312 -31.40 6.81 34.36
CA GLN A 312 -30.68 5.75 33.64
C GLN A 312 -30.24 6.20 32.24
N PHE A 313 -31.02 7.04 31.56
CA PHE A 313 -30.64 7.60 30.24
C PHE A 313 -29.31 8.36 30.27
N LYS A 314 -28.88 8.84 31.44
CA LYS A 314 -27.59 9.54 31.59
C LYS A 314 -26.38 8.60 31.71
N GLN A 315 -26.62 7.31 31.90
CA GLN A 315 -25.58 6.31 32.23
C GLN A 315 -25.59 5.13 31.26
N ARG A 316 -26.74 4.79 30.69
CA ARG A 316 -26.95 3.61 29.84
C ARG A 316 -27.23 4.02 28.39
N PRO A 317 -26.97 3.14 27.41
CA PRO A 317 -27.37 3.36 26.03
C PRO A 317 -28.88 3.63 25.95
N MET A 318 -29.25 4.65 25.18
CA MET A 318 -30.64 5.11 25.04
C MET A 318 -31.59 3.99 24.63
N ILE A 319 -31.14 3.11 23.74
CA ILE A 319 -31.92 1.98 23.23
C ILE A 319 -32.33 1.04 24.36
N ASP A 320 -31.38 0.64 25.21
CA ASP A 320 -31.65 -0.29 26.30
C ASP A 320 -32.69 0.27 27.28
N VAL A 321 -32.61 1.57 27.58
CA VAL A 321 -33.55 2.23 28.50
C VAL A 321 -34.93 2.40 27.86
N LEU A 322 -35.00 2.69 26.56
CA LEU A 322 -36.28 2.75 25.84
C LEU A 322 -36.97 1.39 25.76
N MET A 323 -36.19 0.32 25.59
CA MET A 323 -36.70 -1.06 25.61
C MET A 323 -37.26 -1.40 26.99
N GLU A 324 -36.52 -1.14 28.06
CA GLU A 324 -36.98 -1.32 29.44
C GLU A 324 -38.27 -0.52 29.71
N LEU A 325 -38.33 0.74 29.26
CA LEU A 325 -39.53 1.58 29.40
C LEU A 325 -40.73 1.00 28.64
N SER A 326 -40.51 0.38 27.47
CA SER A 326 -41.58 -0.25 26.70
C SER A 326 -42.11 -1.54 27.35
N GLU A 327 -41.26 -2.22 28.12
CA GLU A 327 -41.59 -3.47 28.83
C GLU A 327 -42.13 -3.23 30.24
N THR A 328 -42.08 -1.99 30.75
CA THR A 328 -42.47 -1.67 32.12
C THR A 328 -43.98 -1.82 32.30
N GLU A 329 -44.38 -2.74 33.19
CA GLU A 329 -45.72 -2.82 33.76
C GLU A 329 -45.75 -1.86 34.97
N LEU A 330 -46.42 -0.70 34.83
CA LEU A 330 -46.64 0.17 35.98
C LEU A 330 -47.66 -0.53 36.88
N GLU A 331 -47.29 -0.84 38.12
CA GLU A 331 -48.23 -1.37 39.10
C GLU A 331 -49.32 -0.32 39.31
N GLN A 332 -50.47 -0.50 38.65
CA GLN A 332 -51.68 0.24 38.97
C GLN A 332 -52.03 -0.17 40.39
N GLY A 333 -51.76 0.71 41.36
CA GLY A 333 -52.02 0.46 42.76
C GLY A 333 -53.42 -0.11 42.90
N THR A 334 -53.50 -1.40 43.24
CA THR A 334 -54.77 -2.05 43.51
C THR A 334 -55.39 -1.27 44.65
N GLN A 335 -56.43 -0.50 44.31
CA GLN A 335 -57.24 0.25 45.24
C GLN A 335 -57.73 -0.77 46.27
N TYR A 336 -57.13 -0.76 47.46
CA TYR A 336 -57.63 -1.52 48.60
C TYR A 336 -59.00 -0.92 48.90
N ASP A 337 -60.04 -1.53 48.34
CA ASP A 337 -61.41 -1.38 48.79
C ASP A 337 -61.42 -1.82 50.25
N HIS A 338 -61.27 -0.84 51.14
CA HIS A 338 -61.61 -0.98 52.54
C HIS A 338 -63.11 -1.31 52.57
N MET A 339 -63.43 -2.61 52.59
CA MET A 339 -64.71 -3.08 53.09
C MET A 339 -64.80 -2.65 54.56
N GLU A 340 -65.53 -1.57 54.81
CA GLU A 340 -66.15 -1.32 56.11
C GLU A 340 -67.08 -2.52 56.39
N LEU A 341 -66.70 -3.30 57.41
CA LEU A 341 -67.57 -4.28 58.04
C LEU A 341 -68.44 -3.53 59.03
N ASP A 342 -69.70 -3.30 58.66
CA ASP A 342 -70.79 -2.95 59.58
C ASP A 342 -71.32 -4.17 60.34
#